data_AF-E9JQD2-F1
#
_entry.id   AF-E9JQD2-F1
#
_cell.length_a   1.000
_cell.length_b   1.000
_cell.length_c   1.000
_cell.angle_alpha   90.00
_cell.angle_beta   90.00
_cell.angle_gamma   90.00
#
_symmetry.space_group_name_H-M   'P 1'
#
loop_
_entity.id
_entity.type
_entity.pdbx_description
1 polymer ?
#
loop_
_entity_poly.entity_id
_entity_poly.type
_entity_poly.pdbx_seq_one_letter_code
_entity_poly.pdbx_strand_id
1 'polypeptide(L)' 'EETNEVILKGSHNIGIAMATAHGLVVPNIKKVQSLSILEI' A
#
# COMPACT_ATOMS: atom_id res chain seq x y z
N GLU A 1 -14.61 26.69 -7.95
CA GLU A 1 -14.41 26.15 -6.59
C GLU A 1 -13.88 24.73 -6.76
N GLU A 2 -12.71 24.42 -6.19
CA GLU A 2 -12.22 23.03 -6.15
C GLU A 2 -12.96 22.29 -5.04
N THR A 3 -13.64 21.19 -5.38
CA THR A 3 -14.29 20.32 -4.40
C THR A 3 -13.22 19.41 -3.77
N ASN A 4 -13.05 19.51 -2.44
CA ASN A 4 -12.16 18.63 -1.70
C ASN A 4 -12.94 17.38 -1.26
N GLU A 5 -12.81 16.30 -2.01
CA GLU A 5 -13.50 15.03 -1.75
C GLU A 5 -12.57 14.02 -1.08
N VAL A 6 -13.10 13.29 -0.09
CA VAL A 6 -12.38 12.21 0.61
C VAL A 6 -12.83 10.85 0.07
N ILE A 7 -11.90 10.06 -0.44
CA ILE A 7 -12.17 8.71 -0.93
C ILE A 7 -11.74 7.68 0.13
N LEU A 8 -12.72 7.04 0.77
CA LEU A 8 -12.47 5.94 1.69
C LEU A 8 -12.24 4.63 0.92
N LYS A 9 -11.17 3.90 1.25
CA LYS A 9 -10.84 2.61 0.64
C LYS A 9 -10.99 1.51 1.69
N GLY A 10 -11.77 0.47 1.37
CA GLY A 10 -12.01 -0.65 2.30
C GLY A 10 -10.87 -1.67 2.40
N SER A 11 -9.76 -1.50 1.67
CA SER A 11 -8.62 -2.41 1.71
C SER A 11 -7.34 -1.66 2.05
N HIS A 12 -6.57 -2.20 2.99
CA HIS A 12 -5.25 -1.70 3.31
C HIS A 12 -4.24 -2.39 2.39
N ASN A 13 -3.91 -1.73 1.28
CA ASN A 13 -2.86 -2.17 0.36
C ASN A 13 -1.61 -1.34 0.66
N ILE A 14 -0.71 -1.86 1.49
CA ILE A 14 0.42 -1.09 2.02
C ILE A 14 1.62 -1.21 1.07
N GLY A 15 2.11 -0.08 0.59
CA GLY A 15 3.31 0.01 -0.25
C GLY A 15 4.58 -0.14 0.59
N ILE A 16 5.55 -0.90 0.10
CA ILE A 16 6.86 -1.10 0.73
C ILE A 16 7.92 -0.54 -0.21
N ALA A 17 8.65 0.49 0.23
CA ALA A 17 9.77 1.02 -0.54
C ALA A 17 10.97 0.06 -0.45
N MET A 18 11.46 -0.40 -1.60
CA MET A 18 12.58 -1.32 -1.70
C MET A 18 13.63 -0.74 -2.65
N ALA A 19 14.87 -0.62 -2.16
CA ALA A 19 16.01 -0.30 -3.00
C ALA A 19 16.44 -1.56 -3.77
N THR A 20 16.55 -1.47 -5.10
CA THR A 20 17.04 -2.54 -5.96
C THR A 20 18.22 -2.04 -6.80
N ALA A 21 18.97 -2.94 -7.44
CA ALA A 21 20.05 -2.57 -8.36
C ALA A 21 19.57 -1.71 -9.55
N HIS A 22 18.27 -1.75 -9.87
CA HIS A 22 17.64 -0.98 -10.95
C HIS A 22 16.93 0.29 -10.45
N GLY A 23 17.03 0.61 -9.15
CA GLY A 23 16.41 1.79 -8.54
C GLY A 23 15.37 1.46 -7.46
N LEU A 24 14.61 2.48 -7.07
CA LEU A 24 13.53 2.38 -6.09
C LEU A 24 12.30 1.70 -6.71
N VAL A 25 11.82 0.63 -6.08
CA VAL A 25 10.56 -0.04 -6.42
C VAL A 25 9.64 0.00 -5.21
N VAL A 26 8.34 0.22 -5.43
CA VAL A 26 7.32 0.24 -4.36
C VAL A 26 6.24 -0.81 -4.65
N PRO A 27 6.50 -2.11 -4.42
CA PRO A 27 5.44 -3.12 -4.40
C PRO A 27 4.47 -2.88 -3.25
N ASN A 28 3.32 -3.55 -3.26
CA ASN A 28 2.36 -3.48 -2.16
C ASN A 28 1.84 -4.86 -1.79
N ILE A 29 1.61 -5.06 -0.49
CA ILE A 29 0.92 -6.24 0.04
C ILE A 29 -0.58 -5.93 0.05
N LYS A 30 -1.37 -6.80 -0.58
CA LYS A 30 -2.82 -6.60 -0.73
C LYS A 30 -3.56 -7.06 0.53
N LYS A 31 -4.56 -6.28 0.95
CA LYS A 31 -5.48 -6.62 2.05
C LYS A 31 -4.77 -7.04 3.34
N VAL A 32 -3.75 -6.28 3.78
CA VAL A 32 -2.94 -6.65 4.96
C VAL A 32 -3.76 -6.83 6.23
N GLN A 33 -4.93 -6.19 6.32
CA GLN A 33 -5.84 -6.35 7.47
C GLN A 33 -6.38 -7.78 7.63
N SER A 34 -6.25 -8.62 6.61
CA SER A 34 -6.69 -10.01 6.59
C SER A 34 -5.54 -11.01 6.75
N LEU A 35 -4.32 -10.52 6.97
CA LEU A 35 -3.11 -11.34 7.10
C LEU A 35 -2.62 -11.30 8.55
N SER A 36 -2.05 -12.40 9.01
CA SER A 36 -1.27 -12.47 10.24
C SER A 36 0.11 -11.83 10.05
N ILE A 37 0.79 -11.52 11.15
CA ILE A 37 2.13 -10.90 11.10
C ILE A 37 3.15 -11.77 10.34
N LEU A 38 3.02 -13.11 10.41
CA LEU A 38 3.92 -14.00 9.68
C LEU A 38 3.65 -14.01 8.16
N GLU A 39 2.43 -13.65 7.74
CA GLU A 39 2.03 -13.57 6.33
C GLU A 39 2.34 -12.21 5.68
N ILE A 40 2.59 -11.17 6.51
CA ILE A 40 3.02 -9.83 6.07
C ILE A 40 4.53 -9.82 5.88
#